data_AF-A0AB74N7X9-F1
#
_entry.id   AF-A0AB74N7X9-F1
#
_cell.length_a   1.000
_cell.length_b   1.000
_cell.length_c   1.000
_cell.angle_alpha   90.00
_cell.angle_beta   90.00
_cell.angle_gamma   90.00
#
_symmetry.space_group_name_H-M   'P 1'
#
loop_
_entity.id
_entity.type
_entity.pdbx_description
1 polymer ?
#
loop_
_entity_poly.entity_id
_entity_poly.type
_entity_poly.pdbx_seq_one_letter_code
_entity_poly.pdbx_strand_id
1 'polypeptide(L)'
;MEITETKEWWKESVVYQIYPRSFQDSNGDGIGDIRGIIERLPYLKDLGINVIWLCPVYKSPMDDGGYDISDYYEIDPMFGTMSDMDELIEKAEKLGIKILMDLVVNHTSDEHEWFEKAIADPKSKYRDYYIFREGVNGNPPNNWRSYFGGSAWEAVPGEENMFYLHAFSKKQPDLNWENIVVRN
;
A
#
# COMPACT_ATOMS: atom_id res chain seq x y z
N MET A 1 -7.78 46.41 0.05
CA MET A 1 -8.45 45.12 0.28
C MET A 1 -7.33 44.11 0.36
N GLU A 2 -6.86 43.79 1.56
CA GLU A 2 -5.83 42.76 1.74
C GLU A 2 -6.46 41.42 1.38
N ILE A 3 -5.94 40.77 0.35
CA ILE A 3 -6.23 39.37 0.08
C ILE A 3 -5.44 38.61 1.15
N THR A 4 -6.09 38.24 2.24
CA THR A 4 -5.54 37.23 3.14
C THR A 4 -5.58 35.90 2.37
N GLU A 5 -4.48 35.54 1.72
CA GLU A 5 -4.28 34.15 1.27
C GLU A 5 -4.50 33.25 2.49
N THR A 6 -5.52 32.40 2.43
CA THR A 6 -5.66 31.29 3.37
C THR A 6 -4.42 30.43 3.21
N LYS A 7 -3.49 30.56 4.14
CA LYS A 7 -2.27 29.76 4.18
C LYS A 7 -2.64 28.27 4.22
N GLU A 8 -2.25 27.56 3.17
CA GLU A 8 -2.42 26.11 3.11
C GLU A 8 -1.37 25.45 4.00
N TRP A 9 -1.81 24.78 5.07
CA TRP A 9 -0.93 24.23 6.11
C TRP A 9 0.19 23.32 5.56
N TRP A 10 -0.09 22.58 4.49
CA TRP A 10 0.85 21.64 3.89
C TRP A 10 2.02 22.33 3.18
N LYS A 11 1.85 23.57 2.68
CA LYS A 11 2.93 24.36 2.08
C LYS A 11 3.97 24.83 3.10
N GLU A 12 3.58 24.89 4.37
CA GLU A 12 4.44 25.35 5.49
C GLU A 12 4.84 24.18 6.41
N SER A 13 4.60 22.93 5.98
CA SER A 13 4.86 21.76 6.80
C SER A 13 6.32 21.29 6.73
N VAL A 14 6.80 20.75 7.85
CA VAL A 14 8.05 20.01 7.93
C VAL A 14 7.69 18.54 8.10
N VAL A 15 7.88 17.80 7.01
CA VAL A 15 7.52 16.38 6.91
C VAL A 15 8.69 15.50 7.34
N TYR A 16 8.42 14.53 8.19
CA TYR A 16 9.35 13.47 8.56
C TYR A 16 8.82 12.13 8.05
N GLN A 17 9.56 11.47 7.18
CA GLN A 17 9.18 10.15 6.69
C GLN A 17 9.63 9.07 7.68
N ILE A 18 8.74 8.16 8.03
CA ILE A 18 9.02 6.99 8.87
C ILE A 18 8.83 5.74 8.02
N TYR A 19 9.90 4.94 7.92
CA TYR A 19 9.83 3.55 7.49
C TYR A 19 9.70 2.66 8.74
N PRO A 20 8.49 2.17 9.09
CA PRO A 20 8.17 1.61 10.40
C PRO A 20 9.13 0.49 10.82
N ARG A 21 9.35 -0.45 9.90
CA ARG A 21 10.18 -1.65 10.10
C ARG A 21 11.58 -1.38 10.62
N SER A 22 12.14 -0.20 10.38
CA SER A 22 13.52 0.14 10.78
C SER A 22 13.60 1.37 11.69
N PHE A 23 12.47 1.86 12.20
CA PHE A 23 12.45 3.07 13.01
C PHE A 23 12.71 2.78 14.49
N GLN A 24 11.82 2.05 15.16
CA GLN A 24 11.95 1.71 16.58
C GLN A 24 11.12 0.47 16.88
N ASP A 25 11.80 -0.60 17.32
CA ASP A 25 11.19 -1.81 17.90
C ASP A 25 10.82 -1.54 19.36
N SER A 26 9.59 -1.89 19.77
CA SER A 26 9.08 -1.73 21.14
C SER A 26 8.88 -3.06 21.88
N ASN A 27 8.89 -4.20 21.17
CA ASN A 27 8.54 -5.50 21.72
C ASN A 27 9.73 -6.50 21.76
N GLY A 28 10.84 -6.17 21.09
CA GLY A 28 12.08 -6.94 21.06
C GLY A 28 12.16 -8.02 19.98
N ASP A 29 11.28 -8.02 18.98
CA ASP A 29 11.29 -8.99 17.86
C ASP A 29 12.27 -8.60 16.72
N GLY A 30 12.86 -7.41 16.78
CA GLY A 30 13.80 -6.88 15.80
C GLY A 30 13.17 -6.10 14.65
N ILE A 31 11.85 -5.85 14.70
CA ILE A 31 11.08 -5.10 13.70
C ILE A 31 10.52 -3.84 14.37
N GLY A 32 10.70 -2.69 13.73
CA GLY A 32 10.07 -1.46 14.23
C GLY A 32 8.56 -1.46 14.03
N ASP A 33 7.83 -0.91 15.00
CA ASP A 33 6.38 -1.04 15.10
C ASP A 33 5.69 0.30 15.47
N ILE A 34 4.34 0.33 15.44
CA ILE A 34 3.56 1.55 15.71
C ILE A 34 3.76 2.05 17.15
N ARG A 35 3.97 1.14 18.11
CA ARG A 35 4.21 1.50 19.51
C ARG A 35 5.55 2.21 19.66
N GLY A 36 6.58 1.77 18.96
CA GLY A 36 7.86 2.46 18.87
C GLY A 36 7.75 3.86 18.27
N ILE A 37 6.86 4.05 17.28
CA ILE A 37 6.56 5.40 16.76
C ILE A 37 5.90 6.27 17.83
N ILE A 38 4.91 5.74 18.53
CA ILE A 38 4.21 6.44 19.63
C ILE A 38 5.19 6.91 20.70
N GLU A 39 6.13 6.05 21.11
CA GLU A 39 7.17 6.38 22.11
C GLU A 39 8.08 7.52 21.66
N ARG A 40 8.28 7.68 20.35
CA ARG A 40 9.14 8.73 19.77
C ARG A 40 8.41 10.01 19.42
N LEU A 41 7.08 10.09 19.55
CA LEU A 41 6.34 11.33 19.29
C LEU A 41 6.87 12.56 20.06
N PRO A 42 7.25 12.48 21.35
CA PRO A 42 7.85 13.61 22.05
C PRO A 42 9.17 14.08 21.43
N TYR A 43 10.01 13.14 20.97
CA TYR A 43 11.25 13.45 20.26
C TYR A 43 10.96 14.14 18.92
N LEU A 44 10.01 13.61 18.14
CA LEU A 44 9.62 14.19 16.86
C LEU A 44 9.04 15.60 17.03
N LYS A 45 8.29 15.83 18.12
CA LYS A 45 7.79 17.16 18.48
C LYS A 45 8.92 18.13 18.81
N ASP A 46 9.88 17.70 19.62
CA ASP A 46 11.05 18.52 19.99
C ASP A 46 11.92 18.88 18.76
N LEU A 47 12.05 17.94 17.82
CA LEU A 47 12.68 18.17 16.52
C LEU A 47 11.97 19.26 15.68
N GLY A 48 10.70 19.51 15.94
CA GLY A 48 9.92 20.59 15.31
C GLY A 48 9.09 20.15 14.09
N ILE A 49 8.92 18.85 13.87
CA ILE A 49 8.12 18.32 12.74
C ILE A 49 6.63 18.47 13.04
N ASN A 50 5.81 18.59 11.98
CA ASN A 50 4.35 18.70 12.10
C ASN A 50 3.59 17.72 11.20
N VAL A 51 4.30 16.92 10.40
CA VAL A 51 3.74 15.81 9.62
C VAL A 51 4.66 14.61 9.70
N ILE A 52 4.09 13.44 9.97
CA ILE A 52 4.73 12.16 9.73
C ILE A 52 4.16 11.61 8.42
N TRP A 53 5.02 11.32 7.46
CA TRP A 53 4.68 10.46 6.33
C TRP A 53 5.03 9.02 6.71
N LEU A 54 4.01 8.21 6.94
CA LEU A 54 4.13 6.82 7.36
C LEU A 54 4.10 5.92 6.11
N CYS A 55 5.22 5.22 5.86
CA CYS A 55 5.26 4.13 4.88
C CYS A 55 4.24 3.02 5.24
N PRO A 56 3.89 2.12 4.30
CA PRO A 56 2.80 1.17 4.49
C PRO A 56 2.90 0.34 5.79
N VAL A 57 1.78 0.30 6.52
CA VAL A 57 1.56 -0.55 7.71
C VAL A 57 0.34 -1.48 7.55
N TYR A 58 -0.28 -1.48 6.38
CA TYR A 58 -1.40 -2.36 6.06
C TYR A 58 -0.95 -3.83 6.04
N LYS A 59 -1.90 -4.74 6.22
CA LYS A 59 -1.65 -6.18 6.13
C LYS A 59 -1.07 -6.54 4.76
N SER A 60 0.07 -7.24 4.77
CA SER A 60 0.84 -7.53 3.57
C SER A 60 1.67 -8.81 3.73
N PRO A 61 1.83 -9.62 2.66
CA PRO A 61 2.82 -10.70 2.64
C PRO A 61 4.28 -10.24 2.65
N MET A 62 4.52 -8.92 2.51
CA MET A 62 5.82 -8.26 2.55
C MET A 62 6.77 -8.64 1.39
N ASP A 63 6.23 -9.04 0.24
CA ASP A 63 7.00 -9.31 -0.98
C ASP A 63 7.74 -8.04 -1.46
N ASP A 64 7.11 -6.88 -1.27
CA ASP A 64 7.65 -5.55 -1.60
C ASP A 64 7.62 -4.63 -0.37
N GLY A 65 7.95 -5.16 0.80
CA GLY A 65 8.11 -4.35 2.03
C GLY A 65 6.86 -3.59 2.46
N GLY A 66 5.67 -4.10 2.19
CA GLY A 66 4.37 -3.55 2.60
C GLY A 66 3.57 -2.91 1.47
N TYR A 67 4.13 -2.79 0.25
CA TYR A 67 3.42 -2.24 -0.92
C TYR A 67 2.53 -3.27 -1.63
N ASP A 68 2.70 -4.57 -1.33
CA ASP A 68 1.81 -5.65 -1.74
C ASP A 68 0.70 -5.87 -0.67
N ILE A 69 -0.34 -5.04 -0.68
CA ILE A 69 -1.39 -5.04 0.34
C ILE A 69 -2.42 -6.15 0.12
N SER A 70 -2.63 -7.03 1.11
CA SER A 70 -3.65 -8.09 1.07
C SER A 70 -4.97 -7.71 1.74
N ASP A 71 -4.96 -6.72 2.63
CA ASP A 71 -6.17 -6.11 3.20
C ASP A 71 -5.94 -4.62 3.53
N TYR A 72 -6.68 -3.73 2.87
CA TYR A 72 -6.61 -2.28 3.08
C TYR A 72 -7.21 -1.80 4.41
N TYR A 73 -7.96 -2.66 5.11
CA TYR A 73 -8.68 -2.34 6.34
C TYR A 73 -8.02 -2.92 7.59
N GLU A 74 -6.93 -3.68 7.46
CA GLU A 74 -6.20 -4.25 8.57
C GLU A 74 -4.77 -3.69 8.64
N ILE A 75 -4.27 -3.51 9.86
CA ILE A 75 -2.86 -3.25 10.14
C ILE A 75 -2.14 -4.60 10.14
N ASP A 76 -0.93 -4.64 9.57
CA ASP A 76 -0.11 -5.84 9.62
C ASP A 76 0.24 -6.19 11.08
N PRO A 77 0.02 -7.44 11.53
CA PRO A 77 0.33 -7.85 12.89
C PRO A 77 1.80 -7.61 13.29
N MET A 78 2.73 -7.52 12.35
CA MET A 78 4.13 -7.18 12.66
C MET A 78 4.32 -5.73 13.14
N PHE A 79 3.41 -4.82 12.78
CA PHE A 79 3.49 -3.42 13.20
C PHE A 79 2.56 -3.10 14.36
N GLY A 80 1.62 -3.98 14.67
CA GLY A 80 0.70 -3.86 15.80
C GLY A 80 -0.75 -4.11 15.40
N THR A 81 -1.66 -3.33 15.96
CA THR A 81 -3.10 -3.49 15.82
C THR A 81 -3.77 -2.20 15.34
N MET A 82 -5.03 -2.30 14.91
CA MET A 82 -5.83 -1.10 14.60
C MET A 82 -5.94 -0.15 15.80
N SER A 83 -6.03 -0.70 17.02
CA SER A 83 -6.03 0.10 18.24
C SER A 83 -4.73 0.89 18.45
N ASP A 84 -3.59 0.35 18.02
CA ASP A 84 -2.31 1.06 18.11
C ASP A 84 -2.27 2.22 17.10
N MET A 85 -2.84 2.01 15.92
CA MET A 85 -2.96 3.06 14.90
C MET A 85 -3.89 4.20 15.36
N ASP A 86 -5.04 3.87 15.97
CA ASP A 86 -5.94 4.87 16.56
C ASP A 86 -5.23 5.69 17.64
N GLU A 87 -4.45 5.03 18.50
CA GLU A 87 -3.68 5.70 19.55
C GLU A 87 -2.56 6.58 18.98
N LEU A 88 -1.88 6.14 17.90
CA LEU A 88 -0.88 6.95 17.20
C LEU A 88 -1.51 8.25 16.68
N ILE A 89 -2.66 8.15 16.00
CA ILE A 89 -3.37 9.31 15.45
C ILE A 89 -3.77 10.26 16.59
N GLU A 90 -4.38 9.74 17.65
CA GLU A 90 -4.84 10.55 18.79
C GLU A 90 -3.67 11.27 19.49
N LYS A 91 -2.56 10.57 19.74
CA LYS A 91 -1.39 11.15 20.41
C LYS A 91 -0.64 12.14 19.52
N ALA A 92 -0.51 11.85 18.23
CA ALA A 92 0.10 12.76 17.26
C ALA A 92 -0.71 14.06 17.16
N GLU A 93 -2.05 13.95 17.09
CA GLU A 93 -2.94 15.11 17.04
C GLU A 93 -2.78 16.02 18.28
N LYS A 94 -2.71 15.45 19.48
CA LYS A 94 -2.46 16.22 20.73
C LYS A 94 -1.13 16.99 20.71
N LEU A 95 -0.17 16.54 19.91
CA LEU A 95 1.12 17.20 19.73
C LEU A 95 1.14 18.14 18.50
N GLY A 96 0.03 18.25 17.78
CA GLY A 96 -0.08 19.03 16.54
C GLY A 96 0.71 18.40 15.39
N ILE A 97 0.89 17.07 15.41
CA ILE A 97 1.53 16.29 14.34
C ILE A 97 0.43 15.59 13.54
N LYS A 98 0.44 15.77 12.23
CA LYS A 98 -0.47 15.06 11.30
C LYS A 98 0.16 13.76 10.83
N ILE A 99 -0.66 12.74 10.59
CA ILE A 99 -0.23 11.49 9.96
C ILE A 99 -0.70 11.48 8.50
N LEU A 100 0.24 11.34 7.58
CA LEU A 100 0.03 11.10 6.16
C LEU A 100 0.40 9.63 5.90
N MET A 101 -0.49 8.85 5.30
CA MET A 101 -0.20 7.46 4.95
C MET A 101 0.04 7.30 3.46
N ASP A 102 0.84 6.30 3.09
CA ASP A 102 0.93 5.86 1.70
C ASP A 102 -0.40 5.26 1.21
N LEU A 103 -0.78 5.61 -0.01
CA LEU A 103 -1.97 5.08 -0.69
C LEU A 103 -1.54 4.25 -1.89
N VAL A 104 -1.47 2.93 -1.71
CA VAL A 104 -1.00 1.99 -2.74
C VAL A 104 -2.20 1.36 -3.44
N VAL A 105 -2.66 1.99 -4.52
CA VAL A 105 -3.91 1.61 -5.22
C VAL A 105 -3.72 1.35 -6.71
N ASN A 106 -2.47 1.25 -7.18
CA ASN A 106 -2.20 0.77 -8.53
C ASN A 106 -2.43 -0.75 -8.64
N HIS A 107 -2.09 -1.48 -7.58
CA HIS A 107 -2.15 -2.94 -7.49
C HIS A 107 -2.51 -3.34 -6.06
N THR A 108 -2.90 -4.61 -5.88
CA THR A 108 -3.00 -5.27 -4.57
C THR A 108 -1.95 -6.36 -4.47
N SER A 109 -1.85 -7.05 -3.34
CA SER A 109 -1.24 -8.38 -3.29
C SER A 109 -2.07 -9.39 -4.10
N ASP A 110 -1.43 -10.43 -4.64
CA ASP A 110 -2.11 -11.62 -5.17
C ASP A 110 -2.81 -12.46 -4.08
N GLU A 111 -2.50 -12.20 -2.80
CA GLU A 111 -3.20 -12.75 -1.63
C GLU A 111 -4.38 -11.87 -1.18
N HIS A 112 -4.73 -10.81 -1.93
CA HIS A 112 -5.91 -10.01 -1.66
C HIS A 112 -7.19 -10.77 -2.08
N GLU A 113 -8.24 -10.73 -1.26
CA GLU A 113 -9.51 -11.48 -1.48
C GLU A 113 -10.08 -11.28 -2.90
N TRP A 114 -9.99 -10.05 -3.41
CA TRP A 114 -10.41 -9.72 -4.77
C TRP A 114 -9.63 -10.50 -5.83
N PHE A 115 -8.29 -10.60 -5.71
CA PHE A 115 -7.47 -11.31 -6.69
C PHE A 115 -7.67 -12.82 -6.57
N GLU A 116 -7.70 -13.37 -5.36
CA GLU A 116 -7.99 -14.78 -5.12
C GLU A 116 -9.32 -15.20 -5.78
N LYS A 117 -10.35 -14.37 -5.64
CA LYS A 117 -11.65 -14.61 -6.28
C LYS A 117 -11.64 -14.38 -7.78
N ALA A 118 -10.81 -13.47 -8.29
CA ALA A 118 -10.69 -13.18 -9.72
C ALA A 118 -9.95 -14.30 -10.47
N ILE A 119 -8.91 -14.86 -9.85
CA ILE A 119 -8.09 -15.90 -10.44
C ILE A 119 -8.72 -17.29 -10.32
N ALA A 120 -9.53 -17.55 -9.28
CA ALA A 120 -10.19 -18.85 -9.08
C ALA A 120 -11.38 -19.11 -10.01
N ASP A 121 -12.08 -18.07 -10.47
CA ASP A 121 -13.25 -18.19 -11.36
C ASP A 121 -13.27 -17.08 -12.43
N PRO A 122 -13.13 -17.42 -13.73
CA PRO A 122 -13.24 -16.47 -14.83
C PRO A 122 -14.59 -15.72 -14.89
N LYS A 123 -15.64 -16.24 -14.24
CA LYS A 123 -16.97 -15.62 -14.14
C LYS A 123 -17.18 -14.84 -12.85
N SER A 124 -16.17 -14.77 -11.99
CA SER A 124 -16.21 -14.00 -10.76
C SER A 124 -16.52 -12.53 -11.02
N LYS A 125 -17.31 -11.91 -10.15
CA LYS A 125 -17.56 -10.46 -10.21
C LYS A 125 -16.26 -9.65 -10.05
N TYR A 126 -15.23 -10.24 -9.45
CA TYR A 126 -13.91 -9.62 -9.26
C TYR A 126 -13.00 -9.79 -10.46
N ARG A 127 -13.37 -10.58 -11.48
CA ARG A 127 -12.49 -10.85 -12.63
C ARG A 127 -12.02 -9.56 -13.30
N ASP A 128 -12.93 -8.62 -13.51
CA ASP A 128 -12.64 -7.34 -14.14
C ASP A 128 -12.09 -6.28 -13.17
N TYR A 129 -11.79 -6.65 -11.91
CA TYR A 129 -11.05 -5.79 -11.00
C TYR A 129 -9.56 -5.75 -11.34
N TYR A 130 -9.07 -6.73 -12.13
CA TYR A 130 -7.70 -6.81 -12.59
C TYR A 130 -7.67 -6.95 -14.11
N ILE A 131 -6.48 -6.86 -14.68
CA ILE A 131 -6.30 -6.82 -16.13
C ILE A 131 -5.88 -8.20 -16.63
N PHE A 132 -6.87 -8.99 -17.07
CA PHE A 132 -6.65 -10.29 -17.71
C PHE A 132 -6.69 -10.18 -19.24
N ARG A 133 -5.73 -10.76 -19.95
CA ARG A 133 -5.68 -10.74 -21.42
C ARG A 133 -5.15 -12.05 -21.99
N GLU A 134 -5.66 -12.42 -23.15
CA GLU A 134 -5.16 -13.56 -23.90
C GLU A 134 -3.79 -13.26 -24.53
N GLY A 135 -2.93 -14.28 -24.57
CA GLY A 135 -1.66 -14.23 -25.29
C GLY A 135 -1.84 -14.23 -26.80
N VAL A 136 -0.80 -13.81 -27.51
CA VAL A 136 -0.78 -13.70 -28.97
C VAL A 136 0.34 -14.57 -29.54
N ASN A 137 0.00 -15.52 -30.41
CA ASN A 137 0.96 -16.43 -31.07
C ASN A 137 1.88 -17.19 -30.10
N GLY A 138 1.33 -17.69 -28.98
CA GLY A 138 2.09 -18.41 -27.96
C GLY A 138 3.00 -17.54 -27.09
N ASN A 139 2.87 -16.21 -27.18
CA ASN A 139 3.58 -15.23 -26.35
C ASN A 139 2.58 -14.47 -25.46
N PRO A 140 3.04 -13.74 -24.42
CA PRO A 140 2.20 -12.84 -23.67
C PRO A 140 1.48 -11.79 -24.55
N PRO A 141 0.42 -11.12 -24.03
CA PRO A 141 -0.42 -10.21 -24.80
C PRO A 141 0.34 -9.11 -25.57
N ASN A 142 1.46 -8.63 -25.01
CA ASN A 142 2.38 -7.71 -25.65
C ASN A 142 3.80 -7.86 -25.06
N ASN A 143 4.71 -6.95 -25.43
CA ASN A 143 6.12 -6.97 -25.00
C ASN A 143 6.42 -6.09 -23.77
N TRP A 144 5.43 -5.76 -22.96
CA TRP A 144 5.64 -4.94 -21.75
C TRP A 144 6.52 -5.67 -20.73
N ARG A 145 7.33 -4.87 -20.03
CA ARG A 145 8.30 -5.36 -19.03
C ARG A 145 7.92 -4.86 -17.66
N SER A 146 7.99 -5.74 -16.66
CA SER A 146 7.84 -5.36 -15.25
C SER A 146 9.04 -4.52 -14.80
N TYR A 147 8.79 -3.56 -13.91
CA TYR A 147 9.83 -2.80 -13.23
C TYR A 147 10.73 -3.69 -12.36
N PHE A 148 10.22 -4.84 -11.91
CA PHE A 148 10.94 -5.83 -11.09
C PHE A 148 11.60 -6.92 -11.94
N GLY A 149 11.57 -6.76 -13.27
CA GLY A 149 12.25 -7.63 -14.22
C GLY A 149 11.34 -8.67 -14.88
N GLY A 150 11.75 -9.11 -16.07
CA GLY A 150 10.96 -10.05 -16.88
C GLY A 150 9.76 -9.40 -17.60
N SER A 151 8.80 -10.25 -17.95
CA SER A 151 7.50 -9.87 -18.53
C SER A 151 6.66 -9.13 -17.48
N ALA A 152 5.80 -8.20 -17.91
CA ALA A 152 4.73 -7.63 -17.06
C ALA A 152 3.45 -8.48 -17.06
N TRP A 153 3.49 -9.64 -17.72
CA TRP A 153 2.36 -10.55 -17.86
C TRP A 153 2.75 -11.91 -17.30
N GLU A 154 1.97 -12.39 -16.33
CA GLU A 154 2.11 -13.72 -15.74
C GLU A 154 0.94 -14.61 -16.18
N ALA A 155 1.24 -15.87 -16.50
CA ALA A 155 0.22 -16.82 -16.94
C ALA A 155 -0.74 -17.17 -15.79
N VAL A 156 -2.04 -17.27 -16.10
CA VAL A 156 -3.06 -17.67 -15.14
C VAL A 156 -3.05 -19.20 -14.99
N PRO A 157 -2.84 -19.75 -13.78
CA PRO A 157 -2.87 -21.20 -13.58
C PRO A 157 -4.22 -21.81 -13.94
N GLY A 158 -4.22 -22.85 -14.79
CA GLY A 158 -5.43 -23.57 -15.19
C GLY A 158 -6.23 -22.94 -16.33
N GLU A 159 -5.83 -21.78 -16.85
CA GLU A 159 -6.43 -21.14 -18.01
C GLU A 159 -5.45 -21.09 -19.18
N GLU A 160 -5.71 -21.84 -20.24
CA GLU A 160 -4.84 -21.85 -21.42
C GLU A 160 -4.80 -20.48 -22.09
N ASN A 161 -3.60 -20.00 -22.40
CA ASN A 161 -3.36 -18.73 -23.09
C ASN A 161 -3.85 -17.46 -22.36
N MET A 162 -4.15 -17.51 -21.05
CA MET A 162 -4.58 -16.34 -20.28
C MET A 162 -3.46 -15.80 -19.39
N PHE A 163 -3.36 -14.47 -19.30
CA PHE A 163 -2.36 -13.77 -18.49
C PHE A 163 -3.00 -12.65 -17.66
N TYR A 164 -2.42 -12.32 -16.51
CA TYR A 164 -2.75 -11.10 -15.76
C TYR A 164 -1.60 -10.09 -15.78
N LEU A 165 -1.92 -8.81 -15.76
CA LEU A 165 -0.93 -7.73 -15.74
C LEU A 165 -0.37 -7.54 -14.32
N HIS A 166 0.95 -7.38 -14.25
CA HIS A 166 1.67 -6.91 -13.07
C HIS A 166 2.81 -5.98 -13.52
N ALA A 167 2.70 -4.68 -13.23
CA ALA A 167 3.74 -3.71 -13.54
C ALA A 167 4.96 -3.85 -12.62
N PHE A 168 4.76 -4.39 -11.42
CA PHE A 168 5.78 -4.58 -10.38
C PHE A 168 6.03 -6.08 -10.16
N SER A 169 6.11 -6.55 -8.90
CA SER A 169 6.23 -7.97 -8.59
C SER A 169 5.10 -8.78 -9.24
N LYS A 170 5.34 -10.06 -9.52
CA LYS A 170 4.28 -10.98 -9.96
C LYS A 170 3.17 -11.09 -8.90
N LYS A 171 3.50 -10.87 -7.63
CA LYS A 171 2.57 -10.81 -6.51
C LYS A 171 1.82 -9.49 -6.38
N GLN A 172 2.00 -8.56 -7.32
CA GLN A 172 1.36 -7.25 -7.34
C GLN A 172 0.49 -7.08 -8.61
N PRO A 173 -0.62 -7.84 -8.75
CA PRO A 173 -1.52 -7.70 -9.89
C PRO A 173 -2.16 -6.31 -9.95
N ASP A 174 -2.09 -5.68 -11.11
CA ASP A 174 -2.59 -4.31 -11.31
C ASP A 174 -4.12 -4.26 -11.28
N LEU A 175 -4.64 -3.31 -10.50
CA LEU A 175 -6.05 -2.97 -10.45
C LEU A 175 -6.48 -2.32 -11.78
N ASN A 176 -7.65 -2.74 -12.26
CA ASN A 176 -8.26 -2.22 -13.47
C ASN A 176 -9.00 -0.91 -13.19
N TRP A 177 -8.28 0.21 -13.28
CA TRP A 177 -8.85 1.54 -13.08
C TRP A 177 -9.88 1.96 -14.13
N GLU A 178 -10.03 1.25 -15.25
CA GLU A 178 -11.11 1.49 -16.21
C GLU A 178 -12.48 1.02 -15.67
N ASN A 179 -12.48 0.09 -14.71
CA ASN A 179 -13.69 -0.41 -14.06
C ASN A 179 -14.22 0.60 -13.01
N ILE A 180 -15.45 1.09 -13.18
CA ILE A 180 -16.06 2.06 -12.27
C ILE A 180 -16.26 1.52 -10.84
N VAL A 181 -16.45 0.21 -10.67
CA VAL A 181 -16.63 -0.41 -9.34
C VAL A 181 -15.31 -0.45 -8.58
N VAL A 182 -14.18 -0.63 -9.26
CA VAL A 182 -12.85 -0.54 -8.63
C VAL A 182 -12.56 0.87 -8.11
N ARG A 183 -13.10 1.91 -8.79
CA ARG A 183 -12.88 3.31 -8.44
C ARG A 183 -13.71 3.82 -7.25
N ASN A 184 -14.75 3.10 -6.82
CA ASN A 184 -15.72 3.57 -5.80
C ASN A 184 -15.75 2.66 -4.58
#